data_AF-A0A924W3F9-F1
#
_entry.id   AF-A0A924W3F9-F1
#
_cell.length_a   1.000
_cell.length_b   1.000
_cell.length_c   1.000
_cell.angle_alpha   90.00
_cell.angle_beta   90.00
_cell.angle_gamma   90.00
#
_symmetry.space_group_name_H-M   'P 1'
#
loop_
_entity.id
_entity.type
_entity.pdbx_description
1 polymer ?
#
loop_
_entity_poly.entity_id
_entity_poly.type
_entity_poly.pdbx_seq_one_letter_code
_entity_poly.pdbx_strand_id
1 'polypeptide(L)'
;LPGAHAGGKNGDNLNLHTISICLVGDGNRRSFTRLQYERLVQLTGALSRELGIPASNVYLHSDVAPTTDPGALFPSADFRREIGKAR
;
A
#
# COMPACT_ATOMS: atom_id res chain seq x y z
N LEU A 1 -18.53 2.76 7.75
CA LEU A 1 -17.65 3.14 8.87
C LEU A 1 -16.25 3.37 8.31
N PRO A 2 -15.48 4.35 8.82
CA PRO A 2 -14.10 4.55 8.40
C PRO A 2 -13.21 3.37 8.81
N GLY A 3 -12.06 3.26 8.16
CA GLY A 3 -11.00 2.35 8.56
C GLY A 3 -10.33 2.75 9.89
N ALA A 4 -9.39 1.94 10.36
CA ALA A 4 -8.53 2.25 11.51
C ALA A 4 -7.11 1.70 11.25
N HIS A 5 -6.46 2.20 10.20
CA HIS A 5 -5.24 1.60 9.63
C HIS A 5 -4.05 2.56 9.65
N ALA A 6 -4.27 3.87 9.45
CA ALA A 6 -3.23 4.88 9.48
C ALA A 6 -3.21 5.60 10.83
N GLY A 7 -2.01 5.69 11.43
CA GLY A 7 -1.75 6.50 12.62
C GLY A 7 -1.19 7.88 12.30
N GLY A 8 -0.83 8.64 13.34
CA GLY A 8 -0.17 9.94 13.20
C GLY A 8 -1.12 11.10 12.90
N LYS A 9 -0.55 12.29 12.64
CA LYS A 9 -1.28 13.56 12.54
C LYS A 9 -2.41 13.56 11.50
N ASN A 10 -2.24 12.80 10.41
CA ASN A 10 -3.20 12.72 9.31
C ASN A 10 -4.05 11.43 9.36
N GLY A 11 -3.95 10.64 10.42
CA GLY A 11 -4.57 9.30 10.53
C GLY A 11 -6.07 9.33 10.26
N ASP A 12 -6.83 10.20 10.93
CA ASP A 12 -8.28 10.31 10.77
C ASP A 12 -8.68 10.60 9.31
N ASN A 13 -8.00 11.55 8.67
CA ASN A 13 -8.26 11.90 7.28
C ASN A 13 -7.95 10.73 6.33
N LEU A 14 -6.84 10.04 6.56
CA LEU A 14 -6.46 8.88 5.74
C LEU A 14 -7.43 7.71 5.94
N ASN A 15 -7.86 7.47 7.18
CA ASN A 15 -8.83 6.43 7.52
C ASN A 15 -10.23 6.68 6.92
N LEU A 16 -10.55 7.93 6.57
CA LEU A 16 -11.80 8.33 5.90
C LEU A 16 -11.71 8.30 4.37
N HIS A 17 -10.54 8.58 3.78
CA HIS A 17 -10.42 8.87 2.34
C HIS A 17 -9.50 7.92 1.57
N THR A 18 -8.92 6.91 2.22
CA THR A 18 -8.03 5.94 1.56
C THR A 18 -8.50 4.51 1.73
N ILE A 19 -8.11 3.66 0.78
CA ILE A 19 -8.23 2.20 0.88
C ILE A 19 -6.90 1.67 1.39
N SER A 20 -6.89 1.09 2.58
CA SER A 20 -5.69 0.46 3.15
C SER A 20 -5.68 -1.03 2.81
N ILE A 21 -4.57 -1.51 2.24
CA ILE A 21 -4.38 -2.92 1.90
C ILE A 21 -3.31 -3.51 2.82
N CYS A 22 -3.69 -4.48 3.65
CA CYS A 22 -2.78 -5.16 4.56
C CYS A 22 -2.26 -6.46 3.94
N LEU A 23 -0.94 -6.63 3.88
CA LEU A 23 -0.32 -7.92 3.62
C LEU A 23 -0.05 -8.63 4.96
N VAL A 24 -0.61 -9.82 5.13
CA VAL A 24 -0.38 -10.62 6.35
C VAL A 24 1.07 -11.10 6.40
N GLY A 25 1.82 -10.61 7.39
CA GLY A 25 3.22 -10.93 7.61
C GLY A 25 3.96 -9.81 8.36
N ASP A 26 5.26 -10.00 8.56
CA ASP A 26 6.18 -8.97 9.08
C ASP A 26 7.30 -8.75 8.08
N GLY A 27 7.14 -7.71 7.25
CA GLY A 27 8.09 -7.36 6.20
C GLY A 27 9.44 -6.85 6.72
N ASN A 28 9.63 -6.64 8.03
CA ASN A 28 10.96 -6.40 8.57
C ASN A 28 11.74 -7.71 8.79
N ARG A 29 11.03 -8.84 8.98
CA ARG A 29 11.64 -10.14 9.31
C ARG A 29 11.75 -11.08 8.11
N ARG A 30 10.76 -11.07 7.22
CA ARG A 30 10.72 -11.95 6.04
C ARG A 30 10.06 -11.24 4.86
N SER A 31 10.53 -11.53 3.65
CA SER A 31 9.85 -11.11 2.43
C SER A 31 8.46 -11.75 2.34
N PHE A 32 7.49 -10.99 1.82
CA PHE A 32 6.18 -11.53 1.45
C PHE A 32 6.31 -12.57 0.33
N THR A 33 5.37 -13.50 0.25
CA THR A 33 5.40 -14.51 -0.81
C THR A 33 5.22 -13.86 -2.18
N ARG A 34 5.78 -14.48 -3.22
CA ARG A 34 5.61 -14.04 -4.61
C ARG A 34 4.13 -13.87 -4.96
N LEU A 35 3.28 -14.80 -4.55
CA LEU A 35 1.84 -14.74 -4.83
C LEU A 35 1.16 -13.57 -4.11
N GLN A 36 1.49 -13.27 -2.85
CA GLN A 36 0.97 -12.09 -2.15
C GLN A 36 1.35 -10.80 -2.88
N TYR A 37 2.60 -10.69 -3.34
CA TYR A 37 3.07 -9.52 -4.07
C TYR A 37 2.35 -9.37 -5.43
N GLU A 38 2.25 -10.43 -6.22
CA GLU A 38 1.55 -10.41 -7.52
C GLU A 38 0.06 -10.03 -7.36
N ARG A 39 -0.60 -10.56 -6.32
CA ARG A 39 -2.00 -10.20 -6.01
C ARG A 39 -2.14 -8.78 -5.50
N LEU A 40 -1.18 -8.27 -4.73
CA LEU A 40 -1.16 -6.86 -4.33
C LEU A 40 -1.07 -5.92 -5.54
N VAL A 41 -0.16 -6.19 -6.48
CA VAL A 41 -0.01 -5.41 -7.71
C VAL A 41 -1.31 -5.44 -8.53
N GLN A 42 -1.88 -6.64 -8.72
CA GLN A 42 -3.13 -6.80 -9.46
C GLN A 42 -4.29 -6.04 -8.82
N LEU A 43 -4.49 -6.19 -7.50
CA LEU A 43 -5.55 -5.53 -6.75
C LEU A 43 -5.40 -4.01 -6.79
N THR A 44 -4.20 -3.50 -6.49
CA THR A 44 -3.92 -2.07 -6.49
C THR A 44 -4.16 -1.48 -7.88
N GLY A 45 -3.68 -2.13 -8.94
CA GLY A 45 -3.92 -1.67 -10.32
C GLY A 45 -5.40 -1.71 -10.73
N ALA A 46 -6.16 -2.72 -10.26
CA ALA A 46 -7.60 -2.77 -10.51
C ALA A 46 -8.35 -1.62 -9.82
N LEU A 47 -8.08 -1.40 -8.53
CA LEU A 47 -8.66 -0.29 -7.77
C LEU A 47 -8.29 1.08 -8.37
N SER A 48 -7.03 1.25 -8.79
CA SER A 48 -6.58 2.47 -9.45
C SER A 48 -7.37 2.78 -10.72
N ARG A 49 -7.59 1.78 -11.59
CA ARG A 49 -8.37 1.97 -12.81
C ARG A 49 -9.85 2.20 -12.52
N GLU A 50 -10.44 1.41 -11.62
CA GLU A 50 -11.87 1.44 -11.35
C GLU A 50 -12.29 2.75 -10.64
N LEU A 51 -11.45 3.27 -9.76
CA LEU A 51 -11.74 4.45 -8.94
C LEU A 51 -11.03 5.72 -9.43
N GLY A 52 -10.28 5.64 -10.54
CA GLY A 52 -9.52 6.76 -11.08
C GLY A 52 -8.40 7.27 -10.16
N ILE A 53 -7.77 6.38 -9.37
CA ILE A 53 -6.69 6.75 -8.43
C ILE A 53 -5.35 6.71 -9.19
N PRO A 54 -4.67 7.85 -9.38
CA PRO A 54 -3.38 7.88 -10.07
C PRO A 54 -2.31 7.18 -9.23
N ALA A 55 -1.28 6.63 -9.88
CA ALA A 55 -0.15 5.97 -9.21
C ALA A 55 0.56 6.88 -8.19
N SER A 56 0.53 8.20 -8.39
CA SER A 56 1.06 9.20 -7.44
C SER A 56 0.30 9.24 -6.10
N ASN A 57 -0.93 8.69 -6.06
CA ASN A 57 -1.77 8.60 -4.86
C ASN A 57 -1.75 7.20 -4.25
N VAL A 58 -0.75 6.37 -4.59
CA VAL A 58 -0.51 5.07 -3.97
C VAL A 58 0.71 5.20 -3.06
N TYR A 59 0.48 5.10 -1.76
CA TYR A 59 1.48 5.32 -0.72
C TYR A 59 1.79 4.03 0.04
N LEU A 60 3.02 3.89 0.52
CA LEU A 60 3.33 2.96 1.60
C LEU A 60 2.90 3.59 2.94
N HIS A 61 2.65 2.78 3.97
CA HIS A 61 2.28 3.33 5.28
C HIS A 61 3.40 4.21 5.87
N SER A 62 4.66 3.82 5.66
CA SER A 62 5.83 4.63 5.99
C SER A 62 5.95 5.96 5.22
N ASP A 63 5.25 6.12 4.09
CA ASP A 63 5.18 7.39 3.37
C ASP A 63 4.24 8.40 4.08
N VAL A 64 3.32 7.94 4.93
CA VAL A 64 2.25 8.77 5.53
C VAL A 64 2.24 8.80 7.06
N ALA A 65 2.97 7.89 7.73
CA ALA A 65 3.08 7.81 9.17
C ALA A 65 4.51 7.44 9.60
N PRO A 66 4.94 7.80 10.83
CA PRO A 66 6.28 7.46 11.35
C PRO A 66 6.34 5.97 11.76
N THR A 67 6.33 5.07 10.78
CA THR A 67 6.34 3.61 10.94
C THR A 67 7.28 2.95 9.94
N THR A 68 7.69 1.71 10.22
CA THR A 68 8.47 0.89 9.27
C THR A 68 7.60 0.13 8.28
N ASP A 69 6.28 0.04 8.50
CA ASP A 69 5.32 -0.69 7.66
C ASP A 69 5.35 -0.18 6.19
N PRO A 70 5.35 -1.05 5.15
CA PRO A 70 5.17 -2.51 5.15
C PRO A 70 6.41 -3.34 5.50
N GLY A 71 7.51 -2.71 5.92
CA GLY A 71 8.74 -3.35 6.38
C GLY A 71 9.91 -3.23 5.41
N ALA A 72 11.12 -3.36 5.92
CA ALA A 72 12.37 -3.16 5.16
C ALA A 72 12.58 -4.13 3.99
N LEU A 73 11.95 -5.32 4.02
CA LEU A 73 12.02 -6.33 2.96
C LEU A 73 10.85 -6.25 1.97
N PHE A 74 9.96 -5.27 2.11
CA PHE A 74 8.97 -4.99 1.08
C PHE A 74 9.65 -4.41 -0.17
N PRO A 75 9.38 -4.93 -1.38
CA PRO A 75 10.05 -4.51 -2.61
C PRO A 75 9.48 -3.19 -3.15
N SER A 76 9.66 -2.08 -2.41
CA SER A 76 9.06 -0.76 -2.69
C SER A 76 9.36 -0.23 -4.10
N ALA A 77 10.59 -0.40 -4.58
CA ALA A 77 11.00 0.07 -5.91
C ALA A 77 10.28 -0.71 -7.02
N ASP A 78 10.20 -2.02 -6.88
CA ASP A 78 9.48 -2.87 -7.83
C ASP A 78 7.99 -2.56 -7.80
N PHE A 79 7.40 -2.41 -6.61
CA PHE A 79 5.99 -2.11 -6.45
C PHE A 79 5.62 -0.80 -7.16
N ARG A 80 6.36 0.28 -6.90
CA ARG A 80 6.13 1.59 -7.53
C ARG A 80 6.26 1.50 -9.05
N ARG A 81 7.24 0.75 -9.57
CA ARG A 81 7.40 0.54 -11.01
C ARG A 81 6.21 -0.20 -11.62
N GLU A 82 5.72 -1.27 -10.99
CA GLU A 82 4.61 -2.05 -11.53
C GLU A 82 3.29 -1.27 -11.51
N ILE A 83 3.01 -0.52 -10.43
CA ILE A 83 1.82 0.35 -10.37
C ILE A 83 1.89 1.49 -11.40
N GLY A 84 3.07 2.04 -11.68
CA GLY A 84 3.25 3.07 -12.72
C GLY A 84 2.94 2.58 -14.15
N LYS A 85 2.97 1.28 -14.40
CA LYS A 85 2.63 0.66 -15.69
C LYS A 85 1.16 0.31 -15.84
N ALA A 86 0.43 0.16 -14.73
CA ALA A 86 -0.98 -0.18 -14.72
C ALA A 86 -1.82 1.04 -15.15
N ARG A 87 -1.85 1.31 -16.47
CA ARG A 87 -2.76 2.27 -17.11
C ARG A 87 -3.97 1.53 -17.65
#